data_AF-D9PG18-F1
#
_entry.id   AF-D9PG18-F1
#
_cell.length_a   1.000
_cell.length_b   1.000
_cell.length_c   1.000
_cell.angle_alpha   90.00
_cell.angle_beta   90.00
_cell.angle_gamma   90.00
#
_symmetry.space_group_name_H-M   'P 1'
#
loop_
_entity.id
_entity.type
_entity.pdbx_description
1 polymer ?
#
loop_
_entity_poly.entity_id
_entity_poly.type
_entity_poly.pdbx_seq_one_letter_code
_entity_poly.pdbx_strand_id
1 'polypeptide(L)'
;MESELFGHKKGSFTGAVSDKQGLIQSAEGGTLFLDEIADLPLHMQVKLLRVIQQKTVRPIGESKEIPVDVRILSATHKNLAAMVSDGKFREDLFYRVNVIEMRVPPLRERGADITELTNAILKRQSKQLGQMLRITAAAQQALQQYHFPGNVRELENILERAGTLCTQNTIDTTDLQLRPKSTAVESPMPT
;
A
#
# COMPACT_ATOMS: atom_id res chain seq x y z
N MET A 1 13.57 -2.73 10.19
CA MET A 1 12.64 -3.54 9.38
C MET A 1 12.84 -5.04 9.59
N GLU A 2 14.04 -5.59 9.37
CA GLU A 2 14.29 -7.03 9.53
C GLU A 2 13.90 -7.58 10.92
N SER A 3 14.32 -6.89 11.99
CA SER A 3 13.93 -7.20 13.37
C SER A 3 12.42 -7.16 13.60
N GLU A 4 11.70 -6.26 12.94
CA GLU A 4 10.24 -6.18 13.06
C GLU A 4 9.58 -7.40 12.41
N LEU A 5 10.04 -7.78 11.21
CA LEU A 5 9.43 -8.87 10.45
C LEU A 5 9.71 -10.25 11.06
N PHE A 6 10.98 -10.51 11.40
CA PHE A 6 11.44 -11.83 11.85
C PHE A 6 11.55 -11.97 13.37
N GLY A 7 11.56 -10.85 14.11
CA GLY A 7 11.85 -10.83 15.54
C GLY A 7 13.34 -10.89 15.83
N HIS A 8 13.71 -10.73 17.10
CA HIS A 8 15.10 -10.82 17.54
C HIS A 8 15.22 -11.31 18.99
N LYS A 9 16.39 -11.85 19.30
CA LYS A 9 16.82 -12.13 20.67
C LYS A 9 17.60 -10.97 21.26
N LYS A 10 17.51 -10.79 22.58
CA LYS A 10 18.33 -9.85 23.34
C LYS A 10 19.81 -10.04 23.01
N GLY A 11 20.53 -8.95 22.77
CA GLY A 11 21.96 -8.97 22.45
C GLY A 11 22.33 -9.36 21.02
N SER A 12 21.35 -9.57 20.13
CA SER A 12 21.60 -9.92 18.73
C SER A 12 22.18 -8.78 17.86
N PHE A 13 21.99 -7.52 18.28
CA PHE A 13 22.60 -6.33 17.69
C PHE A 13 22.62 -5.19 18.72
N THR A 14 23.34 -4.10 18.41
CA THR A 14 23.39 -2.90 19.25
C THR A 14 21.99 -2.28 19.39
N GLY A 15 21.43 -2.28 20.60
CA GLY A 15 20.07 -1.81 20.89
C GLY A 15 19.03 -2.91 21.10
N ALA A 16 19.39 -4.19 20.91
CA ALA A 16 18.54 -5.33 21.25
C ALA A 16 18.49 -5.56 22.78
N VAL A 17 17.78 -4.70 23.51
CA VAL A 17 17.71 -4.71 24.98
C VAL A 17 16.84 -5.83 25.55
N SER A 18 15.90 -6.36 24.77
CA SER A 18 14.98 -7.44 25.13
C SER A 18 14.75 -8.37 23.94
N ASP A 19 14.13 -9.51 24.19
CA ASP A 19 13.56 -10.33 23.12
C ASP A 19 12.37 -9.59 22.50
N LYS A 20 12.18 -9.76 21.19
CA LYS A 20 11.01 -9.23 20.47
C LYS A 20 10.48 -10.25 19.48
N GLN A 21 9.20 -10.55 19.58
CA GLN A 21 8.48 -11.37 18.61
C GLN A 21 8.30 -10.59 17.30
N GLY A 22 8.54 -11.26 16.17
CA GLY A 22 8.38 -10.66 14.84
C GLY A 22 6.96 -10.74 14.32
N LEU A 23 6.62 -9.88 13.35
CA LEU A 23 5.31 -9.83 12.71
C LEU A 23 4.87 -11.16 12.11
N ILE A 24 5.81 -11.96 11.56
CA ILE A 24 5.49 -13.29 11.03
C ILE A 24 4.97 -14.20 12.14
N GLN A 25 5.63 -14.21 13.31
CA GLN A 25 5.19 -15.02 14.45
C GLN A 25 3.90 -14.47 15.06
N SER A 26 3.70 -13.16 15.03
CA SER A 26 2.47 -12.54 15.52
C SER A 26 1.27 -12.81 14.62
N ALA A 27 1.49 -13.17 13.35
CA ALA A 27 0.45 -13.51 12.38
C ALA A 27 0.10 -15.01 12.36
N GLU A 28 0.58 -15.79 13.33
CA GLU A 28 0.34 -17.23 13.44
C GLU A 28 -1.16 -17.57 13.39
N GLY A 29 -1.51 -18.55 12.56
CA GLY A 29 -2.90 -18.96 12.29
C GLY A 29 -3.71 -17.93 11.49
N GLY A 30 -3.07 -16.86 11.00
CA GLY A 30 -3.71 -15.71 10.37
C GLY A 30 -3.16 -15.37 8.99
N THR A 31 -3.21 -14.08 8.65
CA THR A 31 -2.71 -13.54 7.38
C THR A 31 -1.73 -12.40 7.63
N LEU A 32 -0.56 -12.48 7.01
CA LEU A 32 0.44 -11.41 6.98
C LEU A 32 0.31 -10.64 5.65
N PHE A 33 -0.01 -9.36 5.74
CA PHE A 33 0.01 -8.45 4.60
C PHE A 33 1.38 -7.76 4.50
N LEU A 34 2.05 -7.92 3.37
CA LEU A 34 3.32 -7.28 3.04
C LEU A 34 3.08 -6.20 1.99
N ASP A 35 2.97 -4.96 2.45
CA ASP A 35 2.94 -3.81 1.54
C ASP A 35 4.35 -3.52 1.02
N GLU A 36 4.45 -3.18 -0.26
CA GLU A 36 5.71 -2.94 -0.98
C GLU A 36 6.78 -4.03 -0.84
N ILE A 37 6.41 -5.28 -1.14
CA ILE A 37 7.36 -6.43 -1.10
C ILE A 37 8.62 -6.21 -1.96
N ALA A 38 8.51 -5.40 -3.01
CA ALA A 38 9.63 -5.05 -3.89
C ALA A 38 10.74 -4.24 -3.20
N ASP A 39 10.43 -3.56 -2.09
CA ASP A 39 11.40 -2.77 -1.33
C ASP A 39 12.20 -3.60 -0.33
N LEU A 40 11.91 -4.90 -0.22
CA LEU A 40 12.68 -5.80 0.62
C LEU A 40 14.13 -5.94 0.11
N PRO A 41 15.14 -5.71 0.95
CA PRO A 41 16.52 -6.04 0.61
C PRO A 41 16.70 -7.52 0.27
N LEU A 42 17.65 -7.85 -0.62
CA LEU A 42 17.89 -9.22 -1.09
C LEU A 42 18.08 -10.24 0.05
N HIS A 43 18.77 -9.86 1.14
CA HIS A 43 18.96 -10.77 2.29
C HIS A 43 17.65 -11.06 3.03
N MET A 44 16.74 -10.10 3.09
CA MET A 44 15.40 -10.29 3.66
C MET A 44 14.53 -11.15 2.74
N GLN A 45 14.69 -11.02 1.41
CA GLN A 45 14.00 -11.88 0.44
C GLN A 45 14.37 -13.36 0.63
N VAL A 46 15.63 -13.68 0.92
CA VAL A 46 16.06 -15.06 1.24
C VAL A 46 15.37 -15.60 2.49
N LYS A 47 15.25 -14.78 3.54
CA LYS A 47 14.57 -15.18 4.78
C LYS A 47 13.06 -15.34 4.57
N LEU A 48 12.43 -14.46 3.80
CA LEU A 48 11.01 -14.56 3.46
C LEU A 48 10.73 -15.81 2.62
N LEU A 49 11.60 -16.14 1.67
CA LEU A 49 11.50 -17.37 0.89
C LEU A 49 11.50 -18.61 1.79
N ARG A 50 12.38 -18.67 2.79
CA ARG A 50 12.39 -19.77 3.78
C ARG A 50 11.08 -19.85 4.54
N VAL A 51 10.52 -18.74 4.97
CA VAL A 51 9.23 -18.71 5.67
C VAL A 51 8.12 -19.28 4.77
N ILE A 52 8.10 -18.91 3.50
CA ILE A 52 7.10 -19.42 2.54
C ILE A 52 7.27 -20.92 2.30
N GLN A 53 8.51 -21.39 2.11
CA GLN A 53 8.81 -22.76 1.72
C GLN A 53 8.80 -23.75 2.89
N GLN A 54 9.47 -23.39 3.99
CA GLN A 54 9.72 -24.28 5.13
C GLN A 54 8.64 -24.13 6.21
N LYS A 55 7.81 -23.08 6.15
CA LYS A 55 6.83 -22.76 7.20
C LYS A 55 7.49 -22.62 8.57
N THR A 56 8.69 -22.05 8.57
CA THR A 56 9.45 -21.73 9.77
C THR A 56 10.03 -20.32 9.69
N VAL A 57 10.22 -19.71 10.85
CA VAL A 57 10.88 -18.41 10.99
C VAL A 57 12.01 -18.49 11.99
N ARG A 58 13.09 -17.76 11.72
CA ARG A 58 14.26 -17.70 12.59
C ARG A 58 14.50 -16.26 13.04
N PRO A 59 14.32 -15.93 14.33
CA PRO A 59 14.64 -14.62 14.87
C PRO A 59 16.12 -14.24 14.66
N ILE A 60 16.40 -12.95 14.63
CA ILE A 60 17.78 -12.47 14.55
C ILE A 60 18.52 -12.82 15.84
N GLY A 61 19.72 -13.39 15.69
CA GLY A 61 20.55 -13.87 16.81
C GLY A 61 20.06 -15.17 17.43
N GLU A 62 19.07 -15.83 16.84
CA GLU A 62 18.61 -17.16 17.25
C GLU A 62 19.04 -18.21 16.22
N SER A 63 19.42 -19.38 16.71
CA SER A 63 19.77 -20.54 15.88
C SER A 63 18.58 -21.44 15.63
N LYS A 64 17.64 -21.48 16.58
CA LYS A 64 16.43 -22.30 16.51
C LYS A 64 15.40 -21.72 15.56
N GLU A 65 14.87 -22.56 14.69
CA GLU A 65 13.71 -22.25 13.86
C GLU A 65 12.41 -22.48 14.63
N ILE A 66 11.42 -21.64 14.36
CA ILE A 66 10.09 -21.67 14.99
C ILE A 66 9.08 -21.96 13.88
N PRO A 67 8.30 -23.07 13.95
CA PRO A 67 7.23 -23.33 13.01
C PRO A 67 6.20 -22.21 13.00
N VAL A 68 5.71 -21.86 11.82
CA VAL A 68 4.66 -20.86 11.64
C VAL A 68 3.68 -21.26 10.54
N ASP A 69 2.39 -21.09 10.80
CA ASP A 69 1.33 -21.20 9.80
C ASP A 69 0.71 -19.84 9.51
N VAL A 70 1.12 -19.25 8.39
CA VAL A 70 0.71 -17.90 8.00
C VAL A 70 0.35 -17.87 6.52
N ARG A 71 -0.80 -17.29 6.21
CA ARG A 71 -1.16 -16.90 4.84
C ARG A 71 -0.46 -15.59 4.48
N ILE A 72 0.21 -15.54 3.34
CA ILE A 72 0.87 -14.31 2.87
C ILE A 72 0.01 -13.64 1.80
N LEU A 73 -0.21 -12.35 1.97
CA LEU A 73 -0.72 -11.45 0.95
C LEU A 73 0.32 -10.36 0.74
N SER A 74 0.72 -10.10 -0.50
CA SER A 74 1.71 -9.06 -0.81
C SER A 74 1.20 -8.09 -1.86
N ALA A 75 1.63 -6.83 -1.76
CA ALA A 75 1.36 -5.80 -2.75
C ALA A 75 2.66 -5.10 -3.14
N THR A 76 2.69 -4.54 -4.35
CA THR A 76 3.73 -3.59 -4.76
C THR A 76 3.28 -2.76 -5.94
N HIS A 77 3.80 -1.53 -6.05
CA HIS A 77 3.65 -0.70 -7.25
C HIS A 77 4.74 -0.96 -8.31
N LYS A 78 5.77 -1.75 -8.00
CA LYS A 78 6.90 -2.02 -8.90
C LYS A 78 6.66 -3.27 -9.73
N ASN A 79 7.20 -3.28 -10.95
CA ASN A 79 7.18 -4.47 -11.80
C ASN A 79 8.23 -5.47 -11.30
N LEU A 80 7.78 -6.51 -10.59
CA LEU A 80 8.66 -7.53 -10.03
C LEU A 80 9.43 -8.29 -11.11
N ALA A 81 8.81 -8.58 -12.27
CA ALA A 81 9.49 -9.29 -13.35
C ALA A 81 10.69 -8.49 -13.88
N ALA A 82 10.53 -7.18 -14.07
CA ALA A 82 11.65 -6.29 -14.43
C ALA A 82 12.71 -6.24 -13.32
N MET A 83 12.31 -6.22 -12.05
CA MET A 83 13.26 -6.23 -10.94
C MET A 83 14.03 -7.54 -10.80
N VAL A 84 13.45 -8.67 -11.23
CA VAL A 84 14.17 -9.95 -11.35
C VAL A 84 15.25 -9.86 -12.42
N SER A 85 14.92 -9.33 -13.60
CA SER A 85 15.90 -9.12 -14.68
C SER A 85 17.04 -8.18 -14.26
N ASP A 86 16.75 -7.18 -13.43
CA ASP A 86 17.73 -6.24 -12.86
C ASP A 86 18.55 -6.82 -11.69
N GLY A 87 18.27 -8.05 -11.23
CA GLY A 87 18.90 -8.65 -10.06
C GLY A 87 18.55 -7.99 -8.71
N LYS A 88 17.51 -7.14 -8.69
CA LYS A 88 17.01 -6.45 -7.49
C LYS A 88 15.96 -7.25 -6.73
N PHE A 89 15.37 -8.25 -7.39
CA PHE A 89 14.44 -9.17 -6.79
C PHE A 89 14.81 -10.61 -7.15
N ARG A 90 14.70 -11.53 -6.20
CA ARG A 90 15.05 -12.92 -6.45
C ARG A 90 13.98 -13.63 -7.26
N GLU A 91 14.42 -14.33 -8.28
CA GLU A 91 13.57 -15.14 -9.15
C GLU A 91 12.80 -16.23 -8.38
N ASP A 92 13.47 -16.93 -7.45
CA ASP A 92 12.86 -17.98 -6.63
C ASP A 92 11.73 -17.48 -5.72
N LEU A 93 11.88 -16.28 -5.16
CA LEU A 93 10.83 -15.61 -4.40
C LEU A 93 9.70 -15.15 -5.31
N PHE A 94 10.01 -14.58 -6.49
CA PHE A 94 9.01 -14.12 -7.45
C PHE A 94 8.03 -15.24 -7.81
N TYR A 95 8.53 -16.41 -8.17
CA TYR A 95 7.68 -17.56 -8.50
C TYR A 95 6.83 -18.06 -7.32
N ARG A 96 7.26 -17.82 -6.07
CA ARG A 96 6.52 -18.23 -4.87
C ARG A 96 5.44 -17.24 -4.47
N VAL A 97 5.63 -15.95 -4.73
CA VAL A 97 4.63 -14.93 -4.39
C VAL A 97 3.66 -14.67 -5.55
N ASN A 98 4.09 -14.84 -6.80
CA ASN A 98 3.28 -14.58 -7.98
C ASN A 98 2.45 -15.80 -8.45
N VAL A 99 1.85 -16.53 -7.50
CA VAL A 99 0.98 -17.67 -7.82
C VAL A 99 -0.40 -17.20 -8.24
N ILE A 100 -0.92 -16.17 -7.56
CA ILE A 100 -2.18 -15.51 -7.89
C ILE A 100 -1.89 -14.02 -7.94
N GLU A 101 -1.90 -13.46 -9.15
CA GLU A 101 -1.72 -12.03 -9.37
C GLU A 101 -3.08 -11.35 -9.52
N MET A 102 -3.30 -10.27 -8.76
CA MET A 102 -4.49 -9.44 -8.89
C MET A 102 -4.07 -8.01 -9.21
N ARG A 103 -4.38 -7.57 -10.44
CA ARG A 103 -4.16 -6.18 -10.84
C ARG A 103 -5.26 -5.29 -10.28
N VAL A 104 -4.87 -4.28 -9.51
CA VAL A 104 -5.78 -3.21 -9.06
C VAL A 104 -5.70 -2.07 -10.06
N PRO A 105 -6.76 -1.80 -10.86
CA PRO A 105 -6.73 -0.72 -11.83
C PRO A 105 -6.70 0.65 -11.11
N PRO A 106 -5.99 1.63 -11.68
CA PRO A 106 -5.97 2.99 -11.17
C PRO A 106 -7.36 3.63 -11.25
N LEU A 107 -7.60 4.64 -10.42
CA LEU A 107 -8.91 5.28 -10.27
C LEU A 107 -9.44 5.88 -11.58
N ARG A 108 -8.56 6.36 -12.46
CA ARG A 108 -8.91 6.87 -13.81
C ARG A 108 -9.55 5.83 -14.72
N GLU A 109 -9.32 4.54 -14.49
CA GLU A 109 -9.93 3.43 -15.23
C GLU A 109 -11.25 2.98 -14.57
N ARG A 110 -11.63 3.58 -13.44
CA ARG A 110 -12.77 3.21 -12.58
C ARG A 110 -13.75 4.38 -12.41
N GLY A 111 -14.17 4.98 -13.53
CA GLY A 111 -14.94 6.25 -13.53
C GLY A 111 -16.20 6.25 -12.66
N ALA A 112 -16.98 5.17 -12.66
CA ALA A 112 -18.19 5.06 -11.81
C ALA A 112 -17.85 5.09 -10.31
N ASP A 113 -16.73 4.46 -9.93
CA ASP A 113 -16.29 4.32 -8.54
C ASP A 113 -15.87 5.66 -7.92
N ILE A 114 -15.45 6.65 -8.74
CA ILE A 114 -15.12 8.00 -8.25
C ILE A 114 -16.31 8.61 -7.51
N THR A 115 -17.53 8.40 -8.00
CA THR A 115 -18.74 8.95 -7.39
C THR A 115 -19.10 8.26 -6.09
N GLU A 116 -19.03 6.93 -6.07
CA GLU A 116 -19.28 6.15 -4.85
C GLU A 116 -18.25 6.45 -3.76
N LEU A 117 -16.96 6.51 -4.12
CA LEU A 117 -15.88 6.85 -3.21
C LEU A 117 -16.05 8.26 -2.65
N THR A 118 -16.37 9.25 -3.49
CA THR A 118 -16.61 10.63 -3.07
C THR A 118 -17.72 10.69 -2.01
N ASN A 119 -18.86 10.05 -2.29
CA ASN A 119 -19.98 10.00 -1.35
C ASN A 119 -19.60 9.32 -0.03
N ALA A 120 -18.85 8.21 -0.08
CA ALA A 120 -18.40 7.49 1.11
C ALA A 120 -17.43 8.33 1.96
N ILE A 121 -16.47 9.00 1.31
CA ILE A 121 -15.48 9.86 1.97
C ILE A 121 -16.18 11.06 2.62
N LEU A 122 -17.06 11.76 1.90
CA LEU A 122 -17.81 12.90 2.44
C LEU A 122 -18.70 12.51 3.61
N LYS A 123 -19.34 11.33 3.54
CA LYS A 123 -20.12 10.79 4.65
C LYS A 123 -19.26 10.52 5.89
N ARG A 124 -18.04 10.00 5.71
CA ARG A 124 -17.08 9.76 6.81
C ARG A 124 -16.62 11.08 7.42
N GLN A 125 -16.21 12.04 6.61
CA GLN A 125 -15.77 13.37 7.06
C GLN A 125 -16.90 14.14 7.74
N SER A 126 -18.12 14.06 7.21
CA SER A 126 -19.30 14.71 7.80
C SER A 126 -19.53 14.26 9.25
N LYS A 127 -19.34 12.97 9.54
CA LYS A 127 -19.42 12.42 10.89
C LYS A 127 -18.31 12.94 11.80
N GLN A 128 -17.10 13.09 11.28
CA GLN A 128 -15.95 13.57 12.04
C GLN A 128 -16.06 15.06 12.38
N LEU A 129 -16.60 15.88 11.46
CA LEU A 129 -16.80 17.31 11.63
C LEU A 129 -18.10 17.66 12.36
N GLY A 130 -19.02 16.70 12.53
CA GLY A 130 -20.36 16.95 13.07
C GLY A 130 -21.25 17.78 12.14
N GLN A 131 -20.91 17.88 10.85
CA GLN A 131 -21.59 18.71 9.86
C GLN A 131 -21.80 17.94 8.56
N MET A 132 -22.96 18.09 7.92
CA MET A 132 -23.24 17.39 6.66
C MET A 132 -22.57 18.10 5.48
N LEU A 133 -21.49 17.52 4.96
CA LEU A 133 -20.85 17.97 3.73
C LEU A 133 -21.63 17.51 2.50
N ARG A 134 -21.75 18.40 1.53
CA ARG A 134 -22.34 18.17 0.21
C ARG A 134 -21.34 18.57 -0.87
N ILE A 135 -21.53 18.07 -2.09
CA ILE A 135 -20.74 18.44 -3.26
C ILE A 135 -21.68 18.88 -4.37
N THR A 136 -21.32 19.93 -5.10
CA THR A 136 -22.10 20.38 -6.26
C THR A 136 -21.96 19.40 -7.42
N ALA A 137 -22.95 19.37 -8.33
CA ALA A 137 -22.87 18.54 -9.53
C ALA A 137 -21.65 18.92 -10.41
N ALA A 138 -21.32 20.21 -10.46
CA ALA A 138 -20.14 20.71 -11.19
C ALA A 138 -18.83 20.19 -10.59
N ALA A 139 -18.70 20.23 -9.26
CA ALA A 139 -17.53 19.67 -8.56
C ALA A 139 -17.43 18.15 -8.75
N GLN A 140 -18.55 17.44 -8.68
CA GLN A 140 -18.59 16.00 -8.95
C GLN A 140 -18.13 15.67 -10.37
N GLN A 141 -18.60 16.43 -11.37
CA GLN A 141 -18.19 16.26 -12.76
C GLN A 141 -16.69 16.57 -12.95
N ALA A 142 -16.18 17.62 -12.29
CA ALA A 142 -14.75 17.96 -12.33
C ALA A 142 -13.88 16.82 -11.76
N LEU A 143 -14.31 16.18 -10.66
CA LEU A 143 -13.63 15.00 -10.12
C LEU A 143 -13.65 13.84 -11.11
N GLN A 144 -14.78 13.54 -11.75
CA GLN A 144 -14.87 12.44 -12.74
C GLN A 144 -13.94 12.63 -13.95
N GLN A 145 -13.62 13.87 -14.31
CA GLN A 145 -12.75 14.19 -15.45
C GLN A 145 -11.26 14.26 -15.08
N TYR A 146 -10.93 14.20 -13.79
CA TYR A 146 -9.55 14.29 -13.30
C TYR A 146 -8.84 12.93 -13.33
N HIS A 147 -7.52 12.94 -13.61
CA HIS A 147 -6.76 11.70 -13.81
C HIS A 147 -6.32 10.99 -12.52
N PHE A 148 -6.38 11.65 -11.36
CA PHE A 148 -5.94 11.12 -10.06
C PHE A 148 -4.60 10.36 -10.10
N PRO A 149 -3.46 11.02 -10.40
CA PRO A 149 -2.14 10.38 -10.29
C PRO A 149 -1.88 9.72 -8.91
N GLY A 150 -2.46 10.24 -7.82
CA GLY A 150 -2.39 9.65 -6.49
C GLY A 150 -3.58 8.75 -6.12
N ASN A 151 -4.43 8.39 -7.09
CA ASN A 151 -5.61 7.53 -6.94
C ASN A 151 -6.50 7.97 -5.75
N VAL A 152 -6.99 7.01 -4.96
CA VAL A 152 -7.91 7.24 -3.84
C VAL A 152 -7.30 8.14 -2.77
N ARG A 153 -5.99 8.06 -2.51
CA ARG A 153 -5.31 8.93 -1.53
C ARG A 153 -5.39 10.41 -1.95
N GLU A 154 -5.22 10.69 -3.23
CA GLU A 154 -5.37 12.05 -3.75
C GLU A 154 -6.81 12.53 -3.69
N LEU A 155 -7.78 11.67 -4.04
CA LEU A 155 -9.20 11.98 -3.90
C LEU A 155 -9.57 12.34 -2.46
N GLU A 156 -9.14 11.53 -1.48
CA GLU A 156 -9.36 11.80 -0.06
C GLU A 156 -8.78 13.15 0.36
N ASN A 157 -7.53 13.43 0.01
CA ASN A 157 -6.86 14.69 0.33
C ASN A 157 -7.51 15.91 -0.33
N ILE A 158 -8.01 15.78 -1.56
CA ILE A 158 -8.77 16.83 -2.25
C ILE A 158 -10.06 17.11 -1.49
N LEU A 159 -10.83 16.08 -1.15
CA LEU A 159 -12.12 16.22 -0.48
C LEU A 159 -11.98 16.73 0.96
N GLU A 160 -10.96 16.30 1.70
CA GLU A 160 -10.67 16.79 3.06
C GLU A 160 -10.33 18.28 3.07
N ARG A 161 -9.45 18.71 2.16
CA ARG A 161 -9.11 20.13 1.99
C ARG A 161 -10.34 20.92 1.56
N ALA A 162 -11.09 20.44 0.56
CA ALA A 162 -12.28 21.12 0.07
C ALA A 162 -13.36 21.23 1.15
N GLY A 163 -13.59 20.17 1.94
CA GLY A 163 -14.53 20.18 3.06
C GLY A 163 -14.19 21.21 4.14
N THR A 164 -12.89 21.47 4.34
CA THR A 164 -12.41 22.50 5.29
C THR A 164 -12.55 23.92 4.73
N LEU A 165 -12.40 24.10 3.42
CA LEU A 165 -12.44 25.40 2.74
C LEU A 165 -13.85 25.81 2.31
N CYS A 166 -14.76 24.86 2.16
CA CYS A 166 -16.07 25.09 1.58
C CYS A 166 -16.93 26.03 2.42
N THR A 167 -17.76 26.81 1.75
CA THR A 167 -18.74 27.68 2.39
C THR A 167 -20.07 26.92 2.53
N GLN A 168 -20.77 27.09 3.66
CA GLN A 168 -22.08 26.44 3.90
C GLN A 168 -22.06 24.90 3.72
N ASN A 169 -20.94 24.25 4.04
CA ASN A 169 -20.80 22.79 3.95
C ASN A 169 -21.07 22.22 2.54
N THR A 170 -20.91 23.04 1.50
CA THR A 170 -21.13 22.64 0.12
C THR A 170 -19.85 22.88 -0.67
N ILE A 171 -19.19 21.80 -1.07
CA ILE A 171 -17.96 21.81 -1.87
C ILE A 171 -18.31 22.13 -3.32
N ASP A 172 -17.73 23.22 -3.83
CA ASP A 172 -17.81 23.58 -5.25
C ASP A 172 -16.46 23.37 -5.96
N THR A 173 -16.47 23.52 -7.29
CA THR A 173 -15.31 23.30 -8.18
C THR A 173 -14.07 24.08 -7.75
N THR A 174 -14.23 25.30 -7.24
CA THR A 174 -13.13 26.16 -6.78
C THR A 174 -12.44 25.62 -5.53
N ASP A 175 -13.17 24.88 -4.69
CA ASP A 175 -12.66 24.35 -3.43
C ASP A 175 -11.77 23.10 -3.65
N LEU A 176 -12.00 22.38 -4.76
CA LEU A 176 -11.23 21.18 -5.10
C LEU A 176 -9.75 21.48 -5.34
N GLN A 177 -9.43 22.67 -5.87
CA GLN A 177 -8.07 23.09 -6.22
C GLN A 177 -7.32 21.98 -6.99
N LEU A 178 -8.00 21.41 -7.99
CA LEU A 178 -7.43 20.33 -8.80
C LEU A 178 -6.15 20.83 -9.47
N ARG A 179 -5.10 20.01 -9.44
CA ARG A 179 -3.87 20.38 -10.14
C ARG A 179 -4.18 20.45 -11.64
N PRO A 180 -3.64 21.43 -12.38
CA PRO A 180 -3.72 21.38 -13.84
C PRO A 180 -3.12 20.04 -14.30
N LYS A 181 -3.67 19.45 -15.37
CA LYS A 181 -3.10 18.24 -15.98
C LYS A 181 -1.63 18.52 -16.26
N SER A 182 -0.74 18.00 -15.42
CA SER A 182 0.67 17.93 -15.77
C SER A 182 0.72 17.05 -17.00
N THR A 183 1.09 17.62 -18.14
CA THR A 183 1.51 16.87 -19.31
C THR A 183 2.72 16.04 -18.87
N ALA A 184 2.46 14.84 -18.35
CA ALA A 184 3.50 13.91 -18.01
C ALA A 184 4.28 13.64 -19.29
N VAL A 185 5.56 14.02 -19.27
CA VAL A 185 6.54 13.65 -20.27
C VAL A 185 6.45 12.13 -20.44
N GLU A 186 5.96 11.69 -21.59
CA GLU A 186 6.07 10.30 -22.03
C GLU A 186 7.55 9.93 -21.96
N SER A 187 7.90 9.09 -20.99
CA SER A 187 9.15 8.35 -21.08
C SER A 187 8.97 7.32 -22.19
N PRO A 188 9.78 7.34 -23.26
CA PRO A 188 9.58 6.43 -24.38
C PRO A 188 9.77 4.99 -23.90
N MET A 189 8.85 4.10 -24.28
CA MET A 189 9.07 2.66 -24.16
C MET A 189 10.31 2.29 -25.00
N PRO A 190 11.27 1.52 -24.45
CA PRO A 190 12.30 0.93 -25.29
C PRO A 190 11.68 -0.15 -26.19
N THR A 191 11.94 -0.01 -27.49
CA THR A 191 11.75 -1.03 -28.54
C THR A 191 12.55 -2.29 -28.29
#